data_AF-A0A255T6H9-F1
#
_entry.id   AF-A0A255T6H9-F1
#
_cell.length_a   1.000
_cell.length_b   1.000
_cell.length_c   1.000
_cell.angle_alpha   90.00
_cell.angle_beta   90.00
_cell.angle_gamma   90.00
#
_symmetry.space_group_name_H-M   'P 1'
#
loop_
_entity.id
_entity.type
_entity.pdbx_description
1 polymer ?
#
loop_
_entity_poly.entity_id
_entity_poly.type
_entity_poly.pdbx_seq_one_letter_code
_entity_poly.pdbx_strand_id
1 'polypeptide(L)'
;MNIINRNFFRILRAGALDENEPLEPMSEFKWNRLFQMIKSQNVSAIALEGIQARRDDENNNIPSELVAELQACVYEAPKTKTQHAHSFEVPSLSNPILDHKLKKIFNNERHSIDTNIDSLRLLGIIIDNVQTILNKGMSLGGVLELGKFLRTRGDKVDFVKIDNWLQALHMRRMAQLQGSILILVFNFEQDEIPFVNNIEPSAGKIILRTVTNLATDTAEEWHFRQGRSGFVRNNSAVLRRNLRRSLRYIAYAPIETTSNFVSNFARSLSEIEE
;
A
#
# COMPACT_ATOMS: atom_id res chain seq x y z
N MET A 1 19.45 -5.78 5.80
CA MET A 1 18.60 -4.65 6.24
C MET A 1 19.29 -3.90 7.37
N ASN A 2 19.12 -2.59 7.48
CA ASN A 2 19.57 -1.85 8.66
C ASN A 2 18.60 -2.06 9.85
N ILE A 3 19.00 -1.66 11.04
CA ILE A 3 18.21 -1.83 12.28
C ILE A 3 16.83 -1.14 12.20
N ILE A 4 16.76 0.04 11.58
CA ILE A 4 15.52 0.81 11.42
C ILE A 4 14.50 -0.01 10.63
N ASN A 5 14.91 -0.57 9.50
CA ASN A 5 14.03 -1.38 8.66
C ASN A 5 13.62 -2.67 9.36
N ARG A 6 14.54 -3.35 10.07
CA ARG A 6 14.21 -4.58 10.82
C ARG A 6 13.13 -4.31 11.87
N ASN A 7 13.36 -3.31 12.73
CA ASN A 7 12.38 -2.94 13.76
C ASN A 7 11.08 -2.43 13.17
N PHE A 8 11.12 -1.71 12.04
CA PHE A 8 9.92 -1.28 11.32
C PHE A 8 9.05 -2.47 10.92
N PHE A 9 9.61 -3.50 10.27
CA PHE A 9 8.81 -4.69 9.93
C PHE A 9 8.38 -5.49 11.16
N ARG A 10 9.22 -5.60 12.21
CA ARG A 10 8.81 -6.24 13.47
C ARG A 10 7.59 -5.55 14.09
N ILE A 11 7.57 -4.21 14.11
CA ILE A 11 6.42 -3.41 14.58
C ILE A 11 5.17 -3.74 13.76
N LEU A 12 5.28 -3.74 12.44
CA LEU A 12 4.14 -4.06 11.58
C LEU A 12 3.64 -5.49 11.73
N ARG A 13 4.54 -6.46 11.90
CA ARG A 13 4.19 -7.87 12.10
C ARG A 13 3.48 -8.10 13.44
N ALA A 14 3.92 -7.47 14.52
CA ALA A 14 3.18 -7.55 15.79
C ALA A 14 1.78 -6.94 15.66
N GLY A 15 1.66 -5.78 15.03
CA GLY A 15 0.37 -5.12 14.87
C GLY A 15 -0.60 -5.87 13.97
N ALA A 16 -0.11 -6.41 12.85
CA ALA A 16 -0.97 -7.05 11.85
C ALA A 16 -1.18 -8.56 12.07
N LEU A 17 -0.22 -9.25 12.72
CA LEU A 17 -0.12 -10.70 12.74
C LEU A 17 0.09 -11.28 14.15
N ASP A 18 0.17 -10.45 15.18
CA ASP A 18 0.48 -10.85 16.57
C ASP A 18 1.85 -11.57 16.72
N GLU A 19 2.78 -11.28 15.81
CA GLU A 19 4.14 -11.81 15.84
C GLU A 19 5.06 -10.93 16.70
N ASN A 20 5.34 -11.38 17.91
CA ASN A 20 6.11 -10.62 18.91
C ASN A 20 7.61 -10.95 18.90
N GLU A 21 8.27 -10.63 17.78
CA GLU A 21 9.74 -10.60 17.73
C GLU A 21 10.30 -9.46 18.61
N PRO A 22 11.41 -9.65 19.34
CA PRO A 22 12.01 -8.60 20.16
C PRO A 22 12.60 -7.48 19.29
N LEU A 23 12.39 -6.22 19.70
CA LEU A 23 12.96 -5.07 19.01
C LEU A 23 14.45 -4.92 19.37
N GLU A 24 15.25 -4.53 18.39
CA GLU A 24 16.65 -4.17 18.65
C GLU A 24 16.72 -2.74 19.23
N PRO A 25 17.63 -2.46 20.18
CA PRO A 25 17.74 -1.14 20.78
C PRO A 25 18.16 -0.10 19.73
N MET A 26 17.47 1.05 19.71
CA MET A 26 17.71 2.14 18.79
C MET A 26 17.92 3.47 19.51
N SER A 27 18.74 4.34 18.92
CA SER A 27 18.86 5.73 19.36
C SER A 27 17.61 6.52 19.02
N GLU A 28 17.40 7.63 19.71
CA GLU A 28 16.28 8.55 19.48
C GLU A 28 16.19 9.01 18.01
N PHE A 29 17.32 9.32 17.38
CA PHE A 29 17.38 9.67 15.95
C PHE A 29 16.82 8.54 15.04
N LYS A 30 17.13 7.28 15.36
CA LYS A 30 16.65 6.12 14.60
C LYS A 30 15.15 5.89 14.82
N TRP A 31 14.65 6.13 16.04
CA TRP A 31 13.22 6.11 16.33
C TRP A 31 12.45 7.18 15.55
N ASN A 32 12.93 8.42 15.55
CA ASN A 32 12.35 9.50 14.75
C ASN A 32 12.22 9.11 13.26
N ARG A 33 13.30 8.54 12.70
CA ARG A 33 13.28 8.07 11.30
C ARG A 33 12.30 6.92 11.08
N LEU A 34 12.17 5.99 12.04
CA LEU A 34 11.17 4.91 11.97
C LEU A 34 9.75 5.46 11.97
N PHE A 35 9.42 6.43 12.83
CA PHE A 35 8.09 7.03 12.89
C PHE A 35 7.74 7.82 11.63
N GLN A 36 8.73 8.48 11.00
CA GLN A 36 8.55 9.08 9.66
C GLN A 36 8.22 8.01 8.60
N MET A 37 8.86 6.84 8.68
CA MET A 37 8.54 5.71 7.80
C MET A 37 7.12 5.18 8.03
N ILE A 38 6.67 5.09 9.29
CA ILE A 38 5.29 4.68 9.63
C ILE A 38 4.26 5.61 8.98
N LYS A 39 4.42 6.93 9.17
CA LYS A 39 3.48 7.93 8.64
C LYS A 39 3.46 7.92 7.12
N SER A 40 4.64 7.88 6.48
CA SER A 40 4.75 7.92 5.02
C SER A 40 4.24 6.65 4.32
N GLN A 41 4.29 5.50 4.98
CA GLN A 41 3.80 4.23 4.45
C GLN A 41 2.30 3.99 4.69
N ASN A 42 1.60 4.92 5.35
CA ASN A 42 0.19 4.81 5.76
C ASN A 42 -0.09 3.56 6.61
N VAL A 43 0.80 3.29 7.57
CA VAL A 43 0.71 2.12 8.47
C VAL A 43 0.58 2.53 9.94
N SER A 44 0.17 3.78 10.22
CA SER A 44 0.11 4.35 11.57
C SER A 44 -0.75 3.56 12.54
N ALA A 45 -1.94 3.12 12.13
CA ALA A 45 -2.85 2.36 12.99
C ALA A 45 -2.26 0.98 13.36
N ILE A 46 -1.77 0.25 12.35
CA ILE A 46 -1.15 -1.08 12.52
C ILE A 46 0.12 -0.96 13.38
N ALA A 47 0.95 0.05 13.11
CA ALA A 47 2.16 0.26 13.88
C ALA A 47 1.86 0.64 15.34
N LEU A 48 0.79 1.41 15.58
CA LEU A 48 0.33 1.73 16.92
C LEU A 48 -0.09 0.46 17.67
N GLU A 49 -0.90 -0.41 17.04
CA GLU A 49 -1.26 -1.72 17.61
C GLU A 49 -0.02 -2.54 17.96
N GLY A 50 0.96 -2.62 17.04
CA GLY A 50 2.21 -3.37 17.25
C GLY A 50 3.17 -2.77 18.29
N ILE A 51 3.10 -1.46 18.53
CA ILE A 51 3.82 -0.80 19.64
C ILE A 51 3.09 -1.05 20.97
N GLN A 52 1.76 -1.01 20.96
CA GLN A 52 0.95 -1.26 22.15
C GLN A 52 1.08 -2.69 22.66
N ALA A 53 1.13 -3.67 21.75
CA ALA A 53 1.39 -5.08 22.08
C ALA A 53 2.75 -5.32 22.76
N ARG A 54 3.68 -4.36 22.66
CA ARG A 54 5.06 -4.44 23.15
C ARG A 54 5.41 -3.40 24.23
N ARG A 55 4.41 -2.90 24.95
CA ARG A 55 4.62 -1.88 26.00
C ARG A 55 5.47 -2.38 27.16
N ASP A 56 5.41 -3.67 27.44
CA ASP A 56 6.04 -4.28 28.61
C ASP A 56 7.45 -4.87 28.32
N ASP A 57 7.91 -4.76 27.08
CA ASP A 57 9.27 -5.18 26.70
C ASP A 57 10.30 -4.23 27.36
N GLU A 58 10.99 -4.72 28.40
CA GLU A 58 11.97 -3.95 29.20
C GLU A 58 13.10 -3.29 28.37
N ASN A 59 13.35 -3.75 27.14
CA ASN A 59 14.40 -3.23 26.25
C ASN A 59 13.91 -2.18 25.24
N ASN A 60 12.65 -1.78 25.28
CA ASN A 60 12.06 -0.84 24.32
C ASN A 60 12.22 0.61 24.80
N ASN A 61 13.36 1.23 24.48
CA ASN A 61 13.58 2.68 24.63
C ASN A 61 12.79 3.50 23.57
N ILE A 62 11.50 3.25 23.40
CA ILE A 62 10.63 3.97 22.46
C ILE A 62 10.27 5.33 23.10
N PRO A 63 10.56 6.47 22.45
CA PRO A 63 10.20 7.78 22.98
C PRO A 63 8.68 7.92 23.12
N SER A 64 8.19 8.21 24.33
CA SER A 64 6.76 8.35 24.63
C SER A 64 6.09 9.47 23.85
N GLU A 65 6.82 10.55 23.57
CA GLU A 65 6.37 11.68 22.76
C GLU A 65 5.98 11.24 21.34
N LEU A 66 6.78 10.38 20.71
CA LEU A 66 6.50 9.86 19.37
C LEU A 66 5.28 8.95 19.36
N VAL A 67 5.08 8.15 20.42
CA VAL A 67 3.89 7.31 20.58
C VAL A 67 2.63 8.17 20.74
N ALA A 68 2.69 9.24 21.53
CA ALA A 68 1.58 10.18 21.69
C ALA A 68 1.26 10.90 20.37
N GLU A 69 2.29 11.34 19.62
CA GLU A 69 2.12 11.95 18.30
C GLU A 69 1.46 10.98 17.30
N LEU A 70 1.88 9.71 17.31
CA LEU A 70 1.30 8.68 16.45
C LEU A 70 -0.16 8.37 16.84
N GLN A 71 -0.47 8.33 18.14
CA GLN A 71 -1.84 8.17 18.63
C GLN A 71 -2.72 9.33 18.17
N ALA A 72 -2.29 10.58 18.36
CA ALA A 72 -3.00 11.75 17.88
C ALA A 72 -3.25 11.67 16.37
N CYS A 73 -2.23 11.30 15.58
CA CYS A 73 -2.37 11.10 14.14
C CYS A 73 -3.44 10.06 13.78
N VAL A 74 -3.58 8.97 14.54
CA VAL A 74 -4.58 7.93 14.29
C VAL A 74 -5.99 8.37 14.68
N TYR A 75 -6.14 9.15 15.77
CA TYR A 75 -7.44 9.65 16.23
C TYR A 75 -7.96 10.85 15.42
N GLU A 76 -7.06 11.73 14.98
CA GLU A 76 -7.37 12.92 14.17
C GLU A 76 -7.53 12.59 12.68
N ALA A 77 -6.96 11.47 12.22
CA ALA A 77 -7.22 10.97 10.89
C ALA A 77 -8.74 10.81 10.74
N PRO A 78 -9.37 11.45 9.73
CA PRO A 78 -10.77 11.22 9.49
C PRO A 78 -10.93 9.69 9.32
N LYS A 79 -12.00 9.10 9.89
CA LYS A 79 -12.29 7.66 9.79
C LYS A 79 -12.43 7.14 8.34
N THR A 80 -12.17 8.00 7.36
CA THR A 80 -12.07 7.70 5.94
C THR A 80 -10.76 6.95 5.63
N LYS A 81 -10.94 5.66 5.34
CA LYS A 81 -10.07 4.75 4.56
C LYS A 81 -9.08 3.84 5.29
N THR A 82 -9.07 3.76 6.62
CA THR A 82 -8.28 2.72 7.33
C THR A 82 -9.08 1.90 8.33
N GLN A 83 -10.39 2.12 8.42
CA GLN A 83 -11.27 1.34 9.29
C GLN A 83 -12.59 1.05 8.55
N HIS A 84 -12.77 -0.22 8.17
CA HIS A 84 -14.08 -0.84 7.97
C HIS A 84 -15.06 -0.12 7.03
N ALA A 85 -14.68 0.00 5.76
CA ALA A 85 -15.57 -0.12 4.60
C ALA A 85 -14.79 0.36 3.40
N HIS A 86 -14.29 -0.55 2.56
CA HIS A 86 -14.49 -0.27 1.15
C HIS A 86 -16.00 -0.10 1.01
N SER A 87 -16.47 1.15 0.94
CA SER A 87 -17.76 1.39 0.31
C SER A 87 -17.71 0.61 -0.99
N PHE A 88 -18.80 -0.09 -1.33
CA PHE A 88 -18.85 -0.98 -2.48
C PHE A 88 -18.86 -0.19 -3.80
N GLU A 89 -18.13 0.92 -3.84
CA GLU A 89 -17.79 1.71 -4.99
C GLU A 89 -16.82 0.88 -5.84
N VAL A 90 -17.15 0.82 -7.13
CA VAL A 90 -16.32 0.12 -8.10
C VAL A 90 -15.07 0.97 -8.29
N PRO A 91 -13.86 0.43 -8.05
CA PRO A 91 -12.64 1.19 -8.27
C PRO A 91 -12.48 1.48 -9.77
N SER A 92 -11.67 2.49 -10.09
CA SER A 92 -11.43 2.91 -11.47
C SER A 92 -10.06 2.46 -11.97
N LEU A 93 -9.99 2.10 -13.25
CA LEU A 93 -8.72 1.93 -13.96
C LEU A 93 -8.45 3.14 -14.85
N SER A 94 -7.16 3.43 -15.06
CA SER A 94 -6.68 4.49 -15.95
C SER A 94 -6.90 4.12 -17.42
N ASN A 95 -6.85 2.83 -17.78
CA ASN A 95 -7.19 2.38 -19.12
C ASN A 95 -8.73 2.28 -19.30
N PRO A 96 -9.34 3.01 -20.26
CA PRO A 96 -10.80 3.01 -20.43
C PRO A 96 -11.41 1.65 -20.78
N ILE A 97 -10.68 0.81 -21.53
CA ILE A 97 -11.15 -0.52 -21.93
C ILE A 97 -11.16 -1.45 -20.72
N LEU A 98 -10.08 -1.45 -19.94
CA LEU A 98 -10.00 -2.26 -18.72
C LEU A 98 -10.98 -1.74 -17.66
N ASP A 99 -11.16 -0.43 -17.53
CA ASP A 99 -12.13 0.18 -16.63
C ASP A 99 -13.58 -0.23 -16.99
N HIS A 100 -13.92 -0.21 -18.28
CA HIS A 100 -15.22 -0.71 -18.74
C HIS A 100 -15.39 -2.21 -18.43
N LYS A 101 -14.36 -3.03 -18.67
CA LYS A 101 -14.37 -4.46 -18.31
C LYS A 101 -14.57 -4.66 -16.81
N LEU A 102 -13.87 -3.91 -15.97
CA LEU A 102 -13.99 -3.95 -14.51
C LEU A 102 -15.42 -3.62 -14.06
N LYS A 103 -16.00 -2.53 -14.56
CA LYS A 103 -17.39 -2.16 -14.29
C LYS A 103 -18.37 -3.24 -14.74
N LYS A 104 -18.13 -3.87 -15.89
CA LYS A 104 -18.94 -5.00 -16.37
C LYS A 104 -18.83 -6.22 -15.45
N ILE A 105 -17.63 -6.56 -14.95
CA ILE A 105 -17.43 -7.66 -13.98
C ILE A 105 -18.27 -7.39 -12.72
N PHE A 106 -18.13 -6.20 -12.14
CA PHE A 106 -18.87 -5.81 -10.93
C PHE A 106 -20.39 -5.83 -11.15
N ASN A 107 -20.86 -5.33 -12.30
CA ASN A 107 -22.29 -5.33 -12.61
C ASN A 107 -22.82 -6.75 -12.83
N ASN A 108 -22.12 -7.58 -13.60
CA ASN A 108 -22.56 -8.94 -13.88
C ASN A 108 -22.61 -9.79 -12.61
N GLU A 109 -21.57 -9.71 -11.78
CA GLU A 109 -21.49 -10.51 -10.55
C GLU A 109 -22.59 -10.12 -9.55
N ARG A 110 -22.94 -8.83 -9.44
CA ARG A 110 -24.07 -8.35 -8.60
C ARG A 110 -25.44 -8.90 -9.01
N HIS A 111 -25.61 -9.28 -10.27
CA HIS A 111 -26.86 -9.83 -10.79
C HIS A 111 -26.77 -11.33 -11.06
N SER A 112 -25.69 -11.98 -10.62
CA SER A 112 -25.52 -13.42 -10.78
C SER A 112 -26.27 -14.18 -9.69
N ILE A 113 -26.77 -15.38 -10.01
CA ILE A 113 -27.45 -16.23 -9.01
C ILE A 113 -26.47 -16.62 -7.89
N ASP A 114 -25.23 -16.93 -8.27
CA ASP A 114 -24.13 -17.28 -7.35
C ASP A 114 -23.27 -16.05 -7.00
N THR A 115 -23.92 -14.97 -6.55
CA THR A 115 -23.24 -13.70 -6.24
C THR A 115 -22.24 -13.89 -5.09
N ASN A 116 -20.99 -13.50 -5.31
CA ASN A 116 -19.95 -13.45 -4.28
C ASN A 116 -19.43 -12.01 -4.07
N ILE A 117 -20.01 -11.33 -3.08
CA ILE A 117 -19.67 -9.95 -2.72
C ILE A 117 -18.25 -9.85 -2.17
N ASP A 118 -17.80 -10.84 -1.38
CA ASP A 118 -16.46 -10.82 -0.79
C ASP A 118 -15.36 -10.98 -1.86
N SER A 119 -15.65 -11.68 -2.96
CA SER A 119 -14.76 -11.72 -4.14
C SER A 119 -14.69 -10.38 -4.86
N LEU A 120 -15.82 -9.68 -5.02
CA LEU A 120 -15.81 -8.32 -5.57
C LEU A 120 -15.04 -7.35 -4.67
N ARG A 121 -15.13 -7.49 -3.35
CA ARG A 121 -14.35 -6.70 -2.40
C ARG A 121 -12.86 -6.97 -2.51
N LEU A 122 -12.46 -8.25 -2.59
CA LEU A 122 -11.06 -8.62 -2.79
C LEU A 122 -10.51 -8.04 -4.09
N LEU A 123 -11.24 -8.21 -5.21
CA LEU A 123 -10.86 -7.60 -6.48
C LEU A 123 -10.75 -6.08 -6.33
N GLY A 124 -11.70 -5.46 -5.62
CA GLY A 124 -11.69 -4.04 -5.31
C GLY A 124 -10.39 -3.57 -4.64
N ILE A 125 -10.00 -4.23 -3.55
CA ILE A 125 -8.76 -3.96 -2.81
C ILE A 125 -7.53 -4.08 -3.72
N ILE A 126 -7.43 -5.16 -4.49
CA ILE A 126 -6.28 -5.38 -5.39
C ILE A 126 -6.18 -4.24 -6.41
N ILE A 127 -7.29 -3.83 -7.03
CA ILE A 127 -7.32 -2.78 -8.04
C ILE A 127 -7.03 -1.40 -7.45
N ASP A 128 -7.57 -1.07 -6.27
CA ASP A 128 -7.24 0.17 -5.55
C ASP A 128 -5.75 0.23 -5.19
N ASN A 129 -5.18 -0.90 -4.79
CA ASN A 129 -3.75 -1.03 -4.57
C ASN A 129 -2.97 -0.80 -5.88
N VAL A 130 -3.43 -1.32 -7.02
CA VAL A 130 -2.80 -1.04 -8.33
C VAL A 130 -2.79 0.46 -8.61
N GLN A 131 -3.93 1.13 -8.47
CA GLN A 131 -4.03 2.58 -8.68
C GLN A 131 -3.09 3.35 -7.74
N THR A 132 -3.05 2.97 -6.47
CA THR A 132 -2.17 3.61 -5.50
C THR A 132 -0.70 3.41 -5.86
N ILE A 133 -0.30 2.18 -6.22
CA ILE A 133 1.05 1.83 -6.66
C ILE A 133 1.48 2.65 -7.87
N LEU A 134 0.60 2.82 -8.87
CA LEU A 134 0.93 3.54 -10.10
C LEU A 134 0.96 5.06 -9.91
N ASN A 135 0.10 5.62 -9.05
CA ASN A 135 0.04 7.07 -8.86
C ASN A 135 1.02 7.60 -7.80
N LYS A 136 1.19 6.86 -6.70
CA LYS A 136 1.93 7.30 -5.50
C LYS A 136 3.16 6.43 -5.18
N GLY A 137 3.32 5.32 -5.89
CA GLY A 137 4.27 4.28 -5.51
C GLY A 137 3.67 3.28 -4.52
N MET A 138 4.42 2.23 -4.24
CA MET A 138 3.97 1.15 -3.36
C MET A 138 3.81 1.66 -1.93
N SER A 139 2.67 1.37 -1.31
CA SER A 139 2.38 1.65 0.09
C SER A 139 2.16 0.32 0.81
N LEU A 140 2.82 0.16 1.96
CA LEU A 140 2.60 -1.00 2.81
C LEU A 140 1.20 -1.05 3.41
N GLY A 141 0.57 0.11 3.67
CA GLY A 141 -0.79 0.18 4.19
C GLY A 141 -1.79 -0.58 3.30
N GLY A 142 -1.76 -0.35 1.99
CA GLY A 142 -2.66 -1.05 1.06
C GLY A 142 -2.39 -2.55 0.94
N VAL A 143 -1.12 -2.96 0.98
CA VAL A 143 -0.76 -4.39 0.98
C VAL A 143 -1.23 -5.07 2.28
N LEU A 144 -1.06 -4.40 3.42
CA LEU A 144 -1.54 -4.92 4.71
C LEU A 144 -3.07 -4.96 4.79
N GLU A 145 -3.77 -4.02 4.17
CA GLU A 145 -5.24 -4.05 4.05
C GLU A 145 -5.70 -5.28 3.25
N LEU A 146 -5.03 -5.58 2.14
CA LEU A 146 -5.24 -6.83 1.40
C LEU A 146 -5.03 -8.06 2.29
N GLY A 147 -3.93 -8.10 3.04
CA GLY A 147 -3.64 -9.20 3.97
C GLY A 147 -4.71 -9.35 5.05
N LYS A 148 -5.11 -8.25 5.69
CA LYS A 148 -6.16 -8.24 6.72
C LYS A 148 -7.49 -8.75 6.17
N PHE A 149 -7.84 -8.37 4.95
CA PHE A 149 -9.04 -8.89 4.29
C PHE A 149 -8.95 -10.40 4.07
N LEU A 150 -7.83 -10.89 3.53
CA LEU A 150 -7.62 -12.33 3.28
C LEU A 150 -7.74 -13.16 4.55
N ARG A 151 -7.15 -12.71 5.67
CA ARG A 151 -7.24 -13.44 6.95
C ARG A 151 -8.62 -13.39 7.62
N THR A 152 -9.42 -12.37 7.34
CA THR A 152 -10.73 -12.18 8.00
C THR A 152 -11.92 -12.65 7.17
N ARG A 153 -11.76 -12.70 5.85
CA ARG A 153 -12.85 -12.95 4.88
C ARG A 153 -12.42 -13.86 3.72
N GLY A 154 -11.18 -14.33 3.66
CA GLY A 154 -10.66 -15.15 2.56
C GLY A 154 -11.41 -16.47 2.39
N ASP A 155 -11.93 -17.04 3.47
CA ASP A 155 -12.79 -18.24 3.48
C ASP A 155 -14.08 -18.07 2.66
N LYS A 156 -14.54 -16.84 2.47
CA LYS A 156 -15.76 -16.49 1.72
C LYS A 156 -15.49 -16.13 0.27
N VAL A 157 -14.23 -16.05 -0.13
CA VAL A 157 -13.82 -15.64 -1.48
C VAL A 157 -13.84 -16.84 -2.41
N ASP A 158 -14.45 -16.66 -3.58
CA ASP A 158 -14.32 -17.57 -4.72
C ASP A 158 -13.05 -17.20 -5.50
N PHE A 159 -11.95 -17.87 -5.18
CA PHE A 159 -10.65 -17.60 -5.81
C PHE A 159 -10.59 -17.99 -7.29
N VAL A 160 -11.47 -18.89 -7.76
CA VAL A 160 -11.57 -19.24 -9.18
C VAL A 160 -12.12 -18.04 -9.96
N LYS A 161 -13.14 -17.36 -9.43
CA LYS A 161 -13.62 -16.09 -10.01
C LYS A 161 -12.54 -15.01 -10.00
N ILE A 162 -11.82 -14.86 -8.89
CA ILE A 162 -10.73 -13.87 -8.76
C ILE A 162 -9.66 -14.07 -9.84
N ASP A 163 -9.15 -15.30 -10.01
CA ASP A 163 -8.11 -15.54 -11.01
C ASP A 163 -8.60 -15.26 -12.44
N ASN A 164 -9.85 -15.64 -12.76
CA ASN A 164 -10.47 -15.35 -14.04
C ASN A 164 -10.61 -13.83 -14.29
N TRP A 165 -11.04 -13.06 -13.28
CA TRP A 165 -11.17 -11.60 -13.40
C TRP A 165 -9.81 -10.91 -13.52
N LEU A 166 -8.82 -11.31 -12.72
CA LEU A 166 -7.46 -10.80 -12.80
C LEU A 166 -6.82 -11.09 -14.17
N GLN A 167 -7.10 -12.25 -14.76
CA GLN A 167 -6.69 -12.58 -16.12
C GLN A 167 -7.36 -11.66 -17.14
N ALA A 168 -8.68 -11.49 -17.06
CA ALA A 168 -9.45 -10.66 -18.00
C ALA A 168 -9.04 -9.17 -17.98
N LEU A 169 -8.57 -8.69 -16.83
CA LEU A 169 -8.10 -7.32 -16.61
C LEU A 169 -6.59 -7.16 -16.84
N HIS A 170 -5.85 -8.23 -17.16
CA HIS A 170 -4.39 -8.23 -17.25
C HIS A 170 -3.68 -7.76 -15.95
N MET A 171 -4.28 -8.07 -14.79
CA MET A 171 -3.78 -7.67 -13.46
C MET A 171 -3.15 -8.82 -12.67
N ARG A 172 -3.11 -10.04 -13.21
CA ARG A 172 -2.59 -11.23 -12.53
C ARG A 172 -1.18 -11.03 -11.96
N ARG A 173 -0.22 -10.51 -12.75
CA ARG A 173 1.16 -10.28 -12.28
C ARG A 173 1.23 -9.20 -11.19
N MET A 174 0.37 -8.20 -11.23
CA MET A 174 0.31 -7.17 -10.18
C MET A 174 -0.27 -7.73 -8.89
N ALA A 175 -1.33 -8.54 -8.97
CA ALA A 175 -1.88 -9.25 -7.82
C ALA A 175 -0.85 -10.23 -7.24
N GLN A 176 -0.13 -10.97 -8.08
CA GLN A 176 0.97 -11.85 -7.66
C GLN A 176 2.08 -11.09 -6.96
N LEU A 177 2.47 -9.91 -7.45
CA LEU A 177 3.44 -9.06 -6.76
C LEU A 177 2.94 -8.66 -5.36
N GLN A 178 1.67 -8.22 -5.24
CA GLN A 178 1.08 -7.87 -3.94
C GLN A 178 1.04 -9.06 -2.98
N GLY A 179 0.61 -10.24 -3.44
CA GLY A 179 0.57 -11.46 -2.64
C GLY A 179 1.97 -12.00 -2.27
N SER A 180 2.94 -11.89 -3.18
CA SER A 180 4.33 -12.26 -2.89
C SER A 180 4.95 -11.41 -1.79
N ILE A 181 4.53 -10.14 -1.66
CA ILE A 181 4.93 -9.29 -0.56
C ILE A 181 4.34 -9.80 0.75
N LEU A 182 3.05 -10.15 0.77
CA LEU A 182 2.40 -10.72 1.94
C LEU A 182 3.11 -11.99 2.42
N ILE A 183 3.47 -12.89 1.52
CA ILE A 183 4.21 -14.13 1.85
C ILE A 183 5.61 -13.79 2.38
N LEU A 184 6.41 -13.04 1.62
CA LEU A 184 7.83 -12.84 1.95
C LEU A 184 8.09 -11.88 3.11
N VAL A 185 7.16 -10.95 3.38
CA VAL A 185 7.36 -9.86 4.36
C VAL A 185 6.45 -10.03 5.57
N PHE A 186 5.24 -10.54 5.38
CA PHE A 186 4.21 -10.65 6.42
C PHE A 186 3.80 -12.09 6.70
N ASN A 187 4.65 -13.05 6.35
CA ASN A 187 4.54 -14.45 6.77
C ASN A 187 3.17 -15.07 6.46
N PHE A 188 2.60 -14.71 5.30
CA PHE A 188 1.43 -15.39 4.78
C PHE A 188 1.85 -16.76 4.23
N GLU A 189 1.02 -17.76 4.46
CA GLU A 189 1.15 -19.05 3.81
C GLU A 189 0.66 -18.97 2.35
N GLN A 190 1.15 -19.88 1.52
CA GLN A 190 0.87 -19.87 0.08
C GLN A 190 -0.59 -20.24 -0.24
N ASP A 191 -1.21 -21.05 0.61
CA ASP A 191 -2.62 -21.45 0.54
C ASP A 191 -3.58 -20.34 1.00
N GLU A 192 -3.13 -19.42 1.86
CA GLU A 192 -3.90 -18.20 2.20
C GLU A 192 -4.10 -17.27 0.99
N ILE A 193 -3.28 -17.41 -0.07
CA ILE A 193 -3.31 -16.52 -1.24
C ILE A 193 -3.34 -17.32 -2.57
N PRO A 194 -4.46 -18.01 -2.89
CA PRO A 194 -4.53 -18.92 -4.04
C PRO A 194 -4.29 -18.29 -5.42
N PHE A 195 -4.39 -16.96 -5.57
CA PHE A 195 -4.07 -16.27 -6.82
C PHE A 195 -2.56 -16.07 -7.05
N VAL A 196 -1.71 -16.41 -6.08
CA VAL A 196 -0.24 -16.38 -6.21
C VAL A 196 0.25 -17.73 -6.72
N ASN A 197 0.44 -17.87 -8.02
CA ASN A 197 0.97 -19.12 -8.60
C ASN A 197 2.50 -19.19 -8.59
N ASN A 198 3.17 -18.04 -8.52
CA ASN A 198 4.62 -17.93 -8.48
C ASN A 198 4.99 -16.77 -7.56
N ILE A 199 5.81 -17.04 -6.55
CA ILE A 199 6.31 -16.03 -5.63
C ILE A 199 7.36 -15.20 -6.37
N GLU A 200 7.08 -13.91 -6.54
CA GLU A 200 7.98 -12.96 -7.17
C GLU A 200 9.23 -12.74 -6.30
N PRO A 201 10.43 -13.23 -6.68
CA PRO A 201 11.62 -13.15 -5.84
C PRO A 201 12.08 -11.70 -5.63
N SER A 202 11.66 -10.81 -6.53
CA SER A 202 11.98 -9.38 -6.48
C SER A 202 11.11 -8.60 -5.48
N ALA A 203 9.99 -9.16 -5.01
CA ALA A 203 9.02 -8.48 -4.14
C ALA A 203 9.67 -7.93 -2.86
N GLY A 204 10.51 -8.74 -2.19
CA GLY A 204 11.24 -8.28 -0.99
C GLY A 204 12.19 -7.12 -1.28
N LYS A 205 12.89 -7.13 -2.44
CA LYS A 205 13.76 -6.01 -2.85
C LYS A 205 12.97 -4.75 -3.19
N ILE A 206 11.81 -4.90 -3.83
CA ILE A 206 10.92 -3.79 -4.17
C ILE A 206 10.43 -3.12 -2.88
N ILE A 207 9.93 -3.89 -1.92
CA ILE A 207 9.45 -3.38 -0.64
C ILE A 207 10.56 -2.72 0.17
N LEU A 208 11.71 -3.36 0.27
CA LEU A 208 12.84 -2.77 0.98
C LEU A 208 13.22 -1.42 0.38
N ARG A 209 13.25 -1.31 -0.96
CA ARG A 209 13.57 -0.07 -1.64
C ARG A 209 12.48 0.99 -1.47
N THR A 210 11.22 0.60 -1.47
CA THR A 210 10.07 1.48 -1.19
C THR A 210 10.20 2.09 0.19
N VAL A 211 10.47 1.26 1.20
CA VAL A 211 10.61 1.66 2.60
C VAL A 211 11.86 2.52 2.83
N THR A 212 12.99 2.22 2.17
CA THR A 212 14.23 3.00 2.32
C THR A 212 14.21 4.33 1.58
N ASN A 213 13.64 4.37 0.38
CA ASN A 213 13.69 5.55 -0.47
C ASN A 213 12.66 6.61 -0.05
N LEU A 214 11.56 6.20 0.59
CA LEU A 214 10.58 7.16 1.09
C LEU A 214 11.17 8.06 2.19
N ALA A 215 12.02 7.51 3.08
CA ALA A 215 12.71 8.31 4.10
C ALA A 215 13.67 9.37 3.53
N THR A 216 14.25 9.14 2.35
CA THR A 216 15.06 10.16 1.65
C THR A 216 14.20 11.17 0.91
N ASP A 217 13.01 10.77 0.44
CA ASP A 217 12.10 11.63 -0.31
C ASP A 217 11.29 12.57 0.61
N THR A 218 10.81 12.07 1.76
CA THR A 218 10.04 12.88 2.73
C THR A 218 10.92 13.95 3.39
N ALA A 219 12.23 13.69 3.52
CA ALA A 219 13.18 14.70 3.97
C ALA A 219 13.32 15.86 2.96
N GLU A 220 13.30 15.57 1.65
CA GLU A 220 13.29 16.60 0.60
C GLU A 220 11.94 17.33 0.51
N GLU A 221 10.82 16.65 0.74
CA GLU A 221 9.47 17.26 0.79
C GLU A 221 9.28 18.24 1.97
N TRP A 222 9.90 17.96 3.13
CA TRP A 222 9.85 18.86 4.30
C TRP A 222 10.60 20.17 4.08
N HIS A 223 11.69 20.15 3.31
CA HIS A 223 12.42 21.38 2.95
C HIS A 223 11.67 22.26 1.93
N PHE A 224 10.62 21.76 1.28
CA PHE A 224 9.89 22.50 0.24
C PHE A 224 8.70 23.32 0.77
N ARG A 225 8.31 23.16 2.05
CA ARG A 225 7.15 23.86 2.64
C ARG A 225 7.44 25.23 3.24
N GLN A 226 8.68 25.72 3.22
CA GLN A 226 9.02 27.01 3.82
C GLN A 226 9.85 27.91 2.90
N GLY A 227 9.26 28.28 1.75
CA GLY A 227 9.74 29.45 1.00
C GLY A 227 9.35 30.74 1.72
N ARG A 228 10.32 31.61 2.04
CA ARG A 228 10.14 32.90 2.74
C ARG A 228 9.23 33.94 2.03
N SER A 229 8.48 33.57 0.99
CA SER A 229 7.75 34.52 0.13
C SER A 229 6.28 34.17 -0.12
N GLY A 230 5.69 33.17 0.53
CA GLY A 230 4.24 32.92 0.41
C GLY A 230 3.75 32.44 -0.98
N PHE A 231 4.65 32.19 -1.93
CA PHE A 231 4.32 31.59 -3.22
C PHE A 231 4.45 30.06 -3.15
N VAL A 232 3.32 29.37 -3.40
CA VAL A 232 3.29 27.92 -3.65
C VAL A 232 3.85 27.68 -5.06
N ARG A 233 5.08 27.16 -5.15
CA ARG A 233 5.70 26.77 -6.43
C ARG A 233 5.48 25.29 -6.72
N ASN A 234 5.29 25.02 -8.00
CA ASN A 234 4.57 23.92 -8.63
C ASN A 234 5.17 22.51 -8.41
N ASN A 235 4.29 21.49 -8.36
CA ASN A 235 4.52 20.08 -8.02
C ASN A 235 5.08 19.24 -9.20
N SER A 236 5.44 19.87 -10.33
CA SER A 236 5.76 19.18 -11.59
C SER A 236 7.03 18.33 -11.54
N ALA A 237 8.01 18.65 -10.68
CA ALA A 237 9.21 17.85 -10.49
C ALA A 237 8.90 16.54 -9.72
N VAL A 238 8.06 16.62 -8.69
CA VAL A 238 7.58 15.48 -7.91
C VAL A 238 6.66 14.60 -8.75
N LEU A 239 5.74 15.20 -9.52
CA LEU A 239 4.89 14.49 -10.48
C LEU A 239 5.72 13.74 -11.52
N ARG A 240 6.73 14.38 -12.14
CA ARG A 240 7.66 13.71 -13.07
C ARG A 240 8.44 12.57 -12.42
N ARG A 241 8.87 12.74 -11.16
CA ARG A 241 9.55 11.68 -10.39
C ARG A 241 8.60 10.50 -10.13
N ASN A 242 7.35 10.75 -9.78
CA ASN A 242 6.32 9.73 -9.56
C ASN A 242 5.96 9.00 -10.87
N LEU A 243 5.79 9.72 -11.97
CA LEU A 243 5.60 9.15 -13.31
C LEU A 243 6.75 8.22 -13.72
N ARG A 244 8.00 8.63 -13.49
CA ARG A 244 9.16 7.77 -13.76
C ARG A 244 9.19 6.52 -12.87
N ARG A 245 8.69 6.62 -11.64
CA ARG A 245 8.59 5.49 -10.70
C ARG A 245 7.49 4.51 -11.10
N SER A 246 6.35 4.99 -11.61
CA SER A 246 5.25 4.12 -12.03
C SER A 246 5.67 3.18 -13.16
N LEU A 247 6.53 3.64 -14.08
CA LEU A 247 7.10 2.83 -15.17
C LEU A 247 7.89 1.61 -14.68
N ARG A 248 8.39 1.58 -13.43
CA ARG A 248 9.00 0.39 -12.86
C ARG A 248 8.04 -0.80 -12.84
N TYR A 249 6.75 -0.53 -12.74
CA TYR A 249 5.72 -1.55 -12.65
C TYR A 249 5.16 -1.99 -14.00
N ILE A 250 5.73 -1.50 -15.12
CA ILE A 250 5.29 -1.87 -16.47
C ILE A 250 5.37 -3.37 -16.74
N ALA A 251 6.35 -4.05 -16.13
CA ALA A 251 6.44 -5.51 -16.21
C ALA A 251 5.23 -6.19 -15.55
N TYR A 252 4.60 -5.61 -14.53
CA TYR A 252 3.50 -6.25 -13.80
C TYR A 252 2.12 -5.93 -14.37
N ALA A 253 1.92 -4.72 -14.91
CA ALA A 253 0.65 -4.33 -15.55
C ALA A 253 0.90 -3.37 -16.74
N PRO A 254 1.34 -3.88 -17.91
CA PRO A 254 1.80 -3.03 -19.01
C PRO A 254 0.75 -2.03 -19.49
N ILE A 255 -0.47 -2.52 -19.78
CA ILE A 255 -1.56 -1.72 -20.36
C ILE A 255 -1.99 -0.61 -19.39
N GLU A 256 -2.11 -0.94 -18.12
CA GLU A 256 -2.54 0.01 -17.10
C GLU A 256 -1.44 1.02 -16.78
N THR A 257 -0.19 0.56 -16.68
CA THR A 257 0.96 1.45 -16.40
C THR A 257 1.14 2.48 -17.50
N THR A 258 1.06 2.09 -18.77
CA THR A 258 1.17 3.03 -19.90
C THR A 258 0.00 3.99 -19.94
N SER A 259 -1.22 3.51 -19.73
CA SER A 259 -2.42 4.36 -19.74
C SER A 259 -2.37 5.39 -18.61
N ASN A 260 -2.02 4.96 -17.39
CA ASN A 260 -1.84 5.84 -16.23
C ASN A 260 -0.72 6.87 -16.44
N PHE A 261 0.39 6.45 -17.04
CA PHE A 261 1.49 7.36 -17.36
C PHE A 261 1.02 8.45 -18.34
N VAL A 262 0.35 8.07 -19.43
CA VAL A 262 -0.14 9.04 -20.44
C VAL A 262 -1.18 9.98 -19.84
N SER A 263 -2.14 9.48 -19.06
CA SER A 263 -3.17 10.32 -18.43
C SER A 263 -2.58 11.34 -17.46
N ASN A 264 -1.65 10.90 -16.61
CA ASN A 264 -0.99 11.76 -15.64
C ASN A 264 -0.01 12.74 -16.31
N PHE A 265 0.66 12.32 -17.40
CA PHE A 265 1.53 13.19 -18.18
C PHE A 265 0.74 14.30 -18.87
N ALA A 266 -0.37 13.97 -19.53
CA ALA A 266 -1.24 14.96 -20.17
C ALA A 266 -1.77 15.99 -19.15
N ARG A 267 -2.22 15.52 -17.98
CA ARG A 267 -2.64 16.39 -16.87
C ARG A 267 -1.50 17.28 -16.37
N SER A 268 -0.28 16.75 -16.29
CA SER A 268 0.87 17.55 -15.86
C SER A 268 1.25 18.64 -16.87
N LEU A 269 0.97 18.45 -18.16
CA LEU A 269 1.18 19.48 -19.18
C LEU A 269 0.11 20.58 -19.10
N SER A 270 -1.17 20.22 -18.92
CA SER A 270 -2.23 21.21 -18.74
C SER A 270 -2.01 22.08 -17.50
N GLU A 271 -1.52 21.51 -16.40
CA GLU A 271 -1.16 22.24 -15.17
C GLU A 271 0.10 23.14 -15.32
N ILE A 272 0.82 23.05 -16.44
CA ILE A 272 1.97 23.93 -16.76
C ILE A 272 1.53 25.06 -17.72
N GLU A 273 0.48 24.83 -18.52
CA GLU A 273 -0.07 25.82 -19.47
C GLU A 273 -1.03 26.82 -18.80
N GLU A 274 -1.64 26.46 -17.65
CA GLU A 274 -2.39 27.37 -16.76
C GLU A 274 -1.48 28.17 -15.81
#